data_AF-A0A2H0RWX8-F1
#
_entry.id   AF-A0A2H0RWX8-F1
#
_cell.length_a   1.000
_cell.length_b   1.000
_cell.length_c   1.000
_cell.angle_alpha   90.00
_cell.angle_beta   90.00
_cell.angle_gamma   90.00
#
_symmetry.space_group_name_H-M   'P 1'
#
loop_
_entity.id
_entity.type
_entity.pdbx_description
1 polymer ?
#
loop_
_entity_poly.entity_id
_entity_poly.type
_entity_poly.pdbx_seq_one_letter_code
_entity_poly.pdbx_strand_id
1 'polypeptide(L)'
;MPLIKSAIKRSKQNEVRRQRRLPFKTHMKTMIRKITDLTKEGKKADAEALLPTVFKSIDTAAKKHIIHRNAASRRKARMAKLVAACK
;
A
#
# COMPACT_ATOMS: atom_id res chain seq x y z
N MET A 1 -30.58 3.02 -5.65
CA MET A 1 -30.50 3.88 -4.45
C MET A 1 -30.97 3.09 -3.24
N PRO A 2 -30.31 3.19 -2.07
CA PRO A 2 -30.81 2.54 -0.86
C PRO A 2 -32.16 3.14 -0.45
N LEU A 3 -33.17 2.28 -0.30
CA LEU A 3 -34.54 2.67 0.05
C LEU A 3 -34.74 2.85 1.58
N ILE A 4 -33.96 2.13 2.38
CA ILE A 4 -34.05 2.14 3.84
C ILE A 4 -33.19 3.27 4.44
N LYS A 5 -33.72 4.02 5.41
CA LYS A 5 -33.01 5.13 6.09
C LYS A 5 -31.63 4.73 6.62
N SER A 6 -31.51 3.53 7.20
CA SER A 6 -30.24 2.98 7.71
C SER A 6 -29.21 2.75 6.59
N ALA A 7 -29.66 2.28 5.43
CA ALA A 7 -28.80 2.03 4.27
C ALA A 7 -28.30 3.35 3.64
N ILE A 8 -29.15 4.38 3.56
CA ILE A 8 -28.74 5.73 3.13
C ILE A 8 -27.63 6.27 4.05
N LYS A 9 -27.81 6.14 5.37
CA LYS A 9 -26.79 6.56 6.36
C LYS A 9 -25.48 5.78 6.18
N ARG A 10 -25.54 4.46 5.99
CA ARG A 10 -24.35 3.63 5.76
C ARG A 10 -23.61 4.00 4.48
N SER A 11 -24.33 4.33 3.40
CA SER A 11 -23.72 4.79 2.15
C SER A 11 -22.88 6.05 2.36
N LYS A 12 -23.45 7.07 3.03
CA LYS A 12 -22.76 8.32 3.37
C LYS A 12 -21.51 8.08 4.22
N GLN A 13 -21.61 7.23 5.25
CA GLN A 13 -20.47 6.88 6.10
C GLN A 13 -19.36 6.14 5.35
N ASN A 14 -19.74 5.23 4.45
CA ASN A 14 -18.78 4.46 3.66
C ASN A 14 -17.98 5.35 2.72
N GLU A 15 -18.60 6.35 2.11
CA GLU A 15 -17.91 7.31 1.25
C GLU A 15 -16.85 8.13 2.00
N VAL A 16 -17.21 8.68 3.16
CA VAL A 16 -16.26 9.42 4.01
C VAL A 16 -15.08 8.52 4.43
N ARG A 17 -15.37 7.27 4.82
CA ARG A 17 -14.32 6.29 5.16
C ARG A 17 -13.46 5.93 3.95
N ARG A 18 -14.06 5.81 2.75
CA ARG A 18 -13.37 5.53 1.49
C ARG A 18 -12.37 6.63 1.18
N GLN A 19 -12.81 7.89 1.20
CA GLN A 19 -11.98 9.07 0.93
C GLN A 19 -10.78 9.13 1.89
N ARG A 20 -10.99 8.88 3.18
CA ARG A 20 -9.90 8.86 4.18
C ARG A 20 -8.89 7.72 3.96
N ARG A 21 -9.33 6.56 3.46
CA ARG A 21 -8.45 5.39 3.23
C ARG A 21 -7.73 5.42 1.89
N LEU A 22 -8.32 6.08 0.89
CA LEU A 22 -7.80 6.18 -0.46
C LEU A 22 -6.34 6.67 -0.52
N PRO A 23 -5.93 7.78 0.14
CA PRO A 23 -4.57 8.31 0.01
C PRO A 23 -3.51 7.34 0.54
N PHE A 24 -3.77 6.65 1.65
CA PHE A 24 -2.85 5.65 2.19
C PHE A 24 -2.71 4.44 1.25
N LYS A 25 -3.82 4.01 0.65
CA LYS A 25 -3.83 2.89 -0.30
C LYS A 25 -3.10 3.24 -1.59
N THR A 26 -3.32 4.44 -2.14
CA THR A 26 -2.64 4.89 -3.37
C THR A 26 -1.17 5.13 -3.11
N HIS A 27 -0.80 5.81 -2.02
CA HIS A 27 0.59 6.02 -1.63
C HIS A 27 1.35 4.70 -1.52
N MET A 28 0.80 3.69 -0.83
CA MET A 28 1.43 2.37 -0.74
C MET A 28 1.68 1.77 -2.12
N LYS A 29 0.69 1.85 -3.03
CA LYS A 29 0.84 1.34 -4.41
C LYS A 29 1.90 2.10 -5.19
N THR A 30 1.95 3.43 -5.07
CA THR A 30 2.94 4.27 -5.74
C THR A 30 4.35 3.93 -5.29
N MET A 31 4.57 3.74 -3.99
CA MET A 31 5.88 3.37 -3.45
C MET A 31 6.34 1.98 -3.90
N ILE A 32 5.42 1.00 -3.95
CA ILE A 32 5.70 -0.32 -4.51
C ILE A 32 6.10 -0.20 -5.99
N ARG A 33 5.39 0.62 -6.78
CA ARG A 33 5.69 0.84 -8.19
C ARG A 33 7.09 1.45 -8.39
N LYS A 34 7.46 2.44 -7.57
CA LYS A 34 8.80 3.04 -7.62
C LYS A 34 9.91 2.01 -7.45
N ILE A 35 9.80 1.11 -6.46
CA ILE A 35 10.79 0.03 -6.30
C ILE A 35 10.82 -0.86 -7.54
N THR A 36 9.66 -1.27 -8.06
CA THR A 36 9.62 -2.14 -9.24
C THR A 36 10.25 -1.49 -10.47
N ASP A 37 10.07 -0.18 -10.65
CA ASP A 37 10.64 0.57 -11.76
C ASP A 37 12.17 0.70 -11.60
N LEU A 38 12.66 1.06 -10.40
CA LEU A 38 14.09 1.13 -10.11
C LEU A 38 14.81 -0.21 -10.29
N THR A 39 14.18 -1.33 -9.88
CA THR A 39 14.73 -2.67 -10.12
C THR A 39 14.77 -3.05 -11.61
N LYS A 40 13.86 -2.52 -12.44
CA LYS A 40 13.91 -2.72 -13.89
C LYS A 40 15.01 -1.88 -14.54
N GLU A 41 15.28 -0.69 -13.99
CA GLU A 41 16.36 0.19 -14.44
C GLU A 41 17.75 -0.26 -13.97
N GLY A 42 17.86 -1.30 -13.12
CA GLY A 42 19.14 -1.80 -12.62
C GLY A 42 19.79 -0.93 -11.52
N LYS A 43 19.07 0.05 -10.97
CA LYS A 43 19.58 0.97 -9.93
C LYS A 43 19.43 0.36 -8.54
N LYS A 44 20.30 -0.59 -8.20
CA LYS A 44 20.23 -1.35 -6.94
C LYS A 44 20.38 -0.48 -5.69
N ALA A 45 21.35 0.44 -5.68
CA ALA A 45 21.60 1.32 -4.53
C ALA A 45 20.39 2.20 -4.19
N ASP A 46 19.73 2.76 -5.21
CA ASP A 46 18.54 3.58 -5.04
C ASP A 46 17.34 2.77 -4.54
N ALA A 47 17.20 1.52 -5.01
CA ALA A 47 16.15 0.61 -4.56
C ALA A 47 16.36 0.20 -3.08
N GLU A 48 17.61 -0.01 -2.66
CA GLU A 48 17.96 -0.29 -1.26
C GLU A 48 17.70 0.91 -0.34
N ALA A 49 18.03 2.12 -0.77
CA ALA A 49 17.74 3.34 -0.02
C ALA A 49 16.23 3.59 0.13
N LEU A 50 15.42 3.19 -0.86
CA LEU A 50 13.97 3.41 -0.84
C LEU A 50 13.19 2.35 -0.02
N LEU A 51 13.77 1.16 0.19
CA LEU A 51 13.15 0.03 0.89
C LEU A 51 12.55 0.39 2.28
N PRO A 52 13.27 1.08 3.18
CA PRO A 52 12.75 1.45 4.50
C PRO A 52 11.47 2.29 4.41
N THR A 53 11.43 3.22 3.46
CA THR A 53 10.28 4.11 3.22
C THR A 53 9.07 3.30 2.71
N VAL A 54 9.30 2.33 1.84
CA VAL A 54 8.24 1.43 1.35
C VAL A 54 7.70 0.56 2.48
N PHE A 55 8.56 -0.02 3.32
CA PHE A 55 8.13 -0.79 4.48
C PHE A 55 7.30 0.04 5.46
N LYS A 56 7.73 1.27 5.76
CA LYS A 56 6.95 2.21 6.58
C LYS A 56 5.56 2.47 6.01
N SER A 57 5.45 2.64 4.70
CA SER A 57 4.15 2.87 4.03
C SER A 57 3.22 1.65 4.13
N ILE A 58 3.76 0.43 3.96
CA ILE A 58 3.02 -0.83 4.05
C ILE A 58 2.55 -1.07 5.49
N ASP A 59 3.42 -0.87 6.47
CA ASP A 59 3.10 -1.09 7.87
C ASP A 59 2.11 -0.05 8.40
N THR A 60 2.16 1.19 7.91
CA THR A 60 1.14 2.22 8.22
C THR A 60 -0.23 1.82 7.68
N ALA A 61 -0.29 1.26 6.46
CA ALA A 61 -1.54 0.77 5.89
C ALA A 61 -2.10 -0.45 6.66
N ALA A 62 -1.22 -1.29 7.22
CA ALA A 62 -1.60 -2.40 8.09
C ALA A 62 -2.15 -1.92 9.44
N LYS A 63 -1.46 -0.96 10.09
CA LYS A 63 -1.88 -0.35 11.37
C LYS A 63 -3.26 0.31 11.26
N LYS A 64 -3.57 0.95 10.12
CA LYS A 64 -4.88 1.56 9.85
C LYS A 64 -5.95 0.55 9.38
N HIS A 65 -5.66 -0.76 9.41
CA HIS A 65 -6.54 -1.83 8.96
C HIS A 65 -7.03 -1.69 7.51
N ILE A 66 -6.23 -1.03 6.65
CA ILE A 66 -6.53 -0.91 5.21
C ILE A 66 -6.13 -2.19 4.49
N ILE A 67 -5.07 -2.84 4.97
CA ILE A 67 -4.61 -4.16 4.53
C ILE A 67 -4.48 -5.09 5.73
N HIS A 68 -4.71 -6.38 5.52
CA HIS A 68 -4.49 -7.38 6.56
C HIS A 68 -2.99 -7.56 6.85
N ARG A 69 -2.63 -7.91 8.10
CA ARG A 69 -1.24 -8.15 8.53
C ARG A 69 -0.50 -9.13 7.61
N ASN A 70 -1.14 -10.24 7.22
CA ASN A 70 -0.53 -11.22 6.33
C ASN A 70 -0.30 -10.65 4.92
N ALA A 71 -1.17 -9.77 4.45
CA ALA A 71 -0.99 -9.11 3.16
C ALA A 71 0.17 -8.11 3.19
N ALA A 72 0.37 -7.43 4.34
CA ALA A 72 1.54 -6.59 4.58
C ALA A 72 2.83 -7.42 4.56
N SER A 73 2.90 -8.51 5.33
CA SER A 73 4.06 -9.41 5.39
C SER A 73 4.41 -9.99 4.02
N ARG A 74 3.41 -10.47 3.25
CA ARG A 74 3.63 -10.97 1.88
C ARG A 74 4.22 -9.90 0.95
N ARG A 75 3.75 -8.66 1.05
CA ARG A 75 4.27 -7.55 0.23
C ARG A 75 5.69 -7.18 0.62
N LYS A 76 6.01 -7.10 1.92
CA LYS A 76 7.39 -6.86 2.39
C LYS A 76 8.35 -7.93 1.89
N ALA A 77 7.98 -9.20 2.03
CA ALA A 77 8.78 -10.32 1.54
C ALA A 77 9.03 -10.26 0.02
N ARG A 78 8.01 -9.91 -0.78
CA ARG A 78 8.17 -9.77 -2.24
C ARG A 78 9.11 -8.63 -2.63
N MET A 79 9.00 -7.47 -1.97
CA MET A 79 9.87 -6.32 -2.28
C MET A 79 11.32 -6.62 -1.92
N ALA A 80 11.56 -7.23 -0.75
CA ALA A 80 12.91 -7.64 -0.34
C ALA A 80 13.52 -8.64 -1.35
N LYS A 81 12.74 -9.64 -1.78
CA LYS A 81 13.19 -10.60 -2.81
C LYS A 81 13.50 -9.93 -4.14
N LEU A 82 12.71 -8.95 -4.55
CA LEU A 82 12.93 -8.21 -5.81
C LEU A 82 14.24 -7.43 -5.79
N VAL A 83 14.51 -6.70 -4.70
CA VAL A 83 15.76 -5.95 -4.56
C VAL A 83 16.97 -6.88 -4.45
N ALA A 84 16.84 -7.98 -3.71
CA ALA A 84 17.91 -8.99 -3.59
C ALA A 84 18.21 -9.71 -4.91
N ALA A 85 17.20 -9.95 -5.75
CA ALA A 85 17.35 -10.58 -7.05
C ALA A 85 17.91 -9.63 -8.13
N CYS A 86 17.89 -8.31 -7.89
CA CYS A 86 18.52 -7.34 -8.76
C CYS A 86 20.06 -7.51 -8.65
N LYS A 87 20.69 -7.93 -9.74
CA LYS A 87 22.15 -7.95 -9.88
C LYS A 87 22.66 -6.54 -10.15
#